data_AF-A0A7X7E541-F1
#
_entry.id   AF-A0A7X7E541-F1
#
_cell.length_a   1.000
_cell.length_b   1.000
_cell.length_c   1.000
_cell.angle_alpha   90.00
_cell.angle_beta   90.00
_cell.angle_gamma   90.00
#
_symmetry.space_group_name_H-M   'P 1'
#
loop_
_entity.id
_entity.type
_entity.pdbx_description
1 polymer ?
#
loop_
_entity_poly.entity_id
_entity_poly.type
_entity_poly.pdbx_seq_one_letter_code
_entity_poly.pdbx_strand_id
1 'polypeptide(L)'
;MKYILPVITAVIAGVIVFVWFQNKQNAQIRNNNLLELKTAQSCVQKRLNEYYEQIVSQLQSFAHSVESDRNFQLRLLAENDRSASEITEIAQRFSAPMGFSVLDVTDSAYVILSSGEFPASAGNSIAEKANQLSGTPSCFDDNIMGVNTLTIQAKKGFKIMDIPFFVLGGMKIDEKFLSSLTPYPKVSVLLKRGGEYSGRADIHSISDVKDNTILINDKEYLAAEIALPYSGDGDKPVLIVVLDRRL
;
A
#
# COMPACT_ATOMS: atom_id res chain seq x y z
N MET A 1 32.79 62.38 20.50
CA MET A 1 31.42 61.88 20.27
C MET A 1 30.97 61.84 18.80
N LYS A 2 31.64 62.51 17.83
CA LYS A 2 31.19 62.53 16.41
C LYS A 2 31.20 61.19 15.66
N TYR A 3 31.99 60.21 16.10
CA TYR A 3 32.13 58.91 15.41
C TYR A 3 31.38 57.75 16.07
N ILE A 4 30.81 57.95 17.27
CA ILE A 4 30.16 56.87 18.03
C ILE A 4 28.79 56.54 17.43
N LEU A 5 28.01 57.58 17.10
CA LEU A 5 26.68 57.44 16.49
C LEU A 5 26.72 56.70 15.14
N PRO A 6 27.57 57.09 14.16
CA PRO A 6 27.63 56.41 12.87
C PRO A 6 28.10 54.95 12.97
N VAL A 7 29.02 54.65 13.90
CA VAL A 7 29.49 53.28 14.14
C VAL A 7 28.36 52.41 14.73
N ILE A 8 27.61 52.91 15.71
CA ILE A 8 26.47 52.18 16.29
C ILE A 8 25.39 51.92 15.23
N THR A 9 25.05 52.92 14.39
CA THR A 9 24.08 52.73 13.31
C THR A 9 24.54 51.72 12.26
N ALA A 10 25.84 51.71 11.91
CA ALA A 10 26.38 50.73 10.97
C ALA A 10 26.33 49.30 11.53
N VAL A 11 26.61 49.13 12.82
CA VAL A 11 26.49 47.83 13.51
C VAL A 11 25.04 47.35 13.54
N ILE A 12 24.09 48.22 13.92
CA ILE A 12 22.67 47.87 13.96
C ILE A 12 22.15 47.50 12.56
N ALA A 13 22.49 48.30 11.54
CA ALA A 13 22.13 48.00 10.16
C ALA A 13 22.73 46.66 9.68
N GLY A 14 23.99 46.40 10.01
CA GLY A 14 24.65 45.12 9.72
C GLY A 14 23.96 43.92 10.37
N VAL A 15 23.57 44.04 11.65
CA VAL A 15 22.82 42.99 12.37
C VAL A 15 21.45 42.76 11.74
N ILE A 16 20.72 43.82 11.40
CA ILE A 16 19.40 43.70 10.75
C ILE A 16 19.52 43.00 9.39
N VAL A 17 20.50 43.38 8.56
CA VAL A 17 20.73 42.75 7.25
C VAL A 17 21.13 41.28 7.42
N PHE A 18 21.99 40.96 8.39
CA PHE A 18 22.40 39.59 8.67
C PHE A 18 21.22 38.72 9.12
N VAL A 19 20.41 39.20 10.06
CA VAL A 19 19.20 38.50 10.53
C VAL A 19 18.20 38.31 9.39
N TRP A 20 17.99 39.34 8.56
CA TRP A 20 17.10 39.24 7.40
C TRP A 20 17.60 38.21 6.38
N PHE A 21 18.90 38.20 6.11
CA PHE A 21 19.51 37.23 5.18
C PHE A 21 19.43 35.79 5.72
N GLN A 22 19.70 35.58 7.02
CA GLN A 22 19.52 34.29 7.70
C GLN A 22 18.07 33.81 7.63
N ASN A 23 17.11 34.68 7.94
CA ASN A 23 15.69 34.36 7.85
C ASN A 23 15.27 33.97 6.43
N LYS A 24 15.78 34.70 5.42
CA LYS A 24 15.51 34.41 4.01
C LYS A 24 16.10 33.06 3.57
N GLN A 25 17.32 32.75 3.98
CA GLN A 25 17.94 31.44 3.71
C GLN A 25 17.17 30.30 4.38
N ASN A 26 16.81 30.46 5.65
CA ASN A 26 16.05 29.46 6.40
C ASN A 26 14.67 29.20 5.77
N ALA A 27 13.98 30.26 5.35
CA ALA A 27 12.71 30.13 4.63
C ALA A 27 12.86 29.40 3.29
N GLN A 28 13.94 29.68 2.54
CA GLN A 28 14.22 29.01 1.28
C GLN A 28 14.54 27.51 1.47
N ILE A 29 15.34 27.17 2.49
CA ILE A 29 15.65 25.77 2.84
C ILE A 29 14.36 25.02 3.22
N ARG A 30 13.52 25.63 4.07
CA ARG A 30 12.23 25.04 4.46
C ARG A 30 11.33 24.79 3.25
N ASN A 31 11.22 25.75 2.34
CA ASN A 31 10.41 25.61 1.13
C ASN A 31 10.93 24.50 0.21
N ASN A 32 12.25 24.39 0.06
CA ASN A 32 12.86 23.32 -0.73
C ASN A 32 12.58 21.94 -0.11
N ASN A 33 12.70 21.80 1.21
CA ASN A 33 12.42 20.55 1.90
C ASN A 33 10.93 20.15 1.78
N LEU A 34 10.01 21.11 1.86
CA LEU A 34 8.58 20.85 1.66
C LEU A 34 8.26 20.44 0.20
N LEU A 35 8.95 21.04 -0.77
CA LEU A 35 8.82 20.65 -2.17
C LEU A 35 9.35 19.22 -2.39
N GLU A 36 10.48 18.88 -1.76
CA GLU A 36 11.04 17.53 -1.77
C GLU A 36 10.05 16.52 -1.17
N LEU A 37 9.44 16.84 -0.02
CA LEU A 37 8.44 15.98 0.62
C LEU A 37 7.23 15.74 -0.28
N LYS A 38 6.70 16.79 -0.90
CA LYS A 38 5.58 16.68 -1.86
C LYS A 38 5.94 15.83 -3.08
N THR A 39 7.18 15.95 -3.55
CA THR A 39 7.69 15.15 -4.67
C THR A 39 7.81 13.68 -4.27
N ALA A 40 8.35 13.39 -3.09
CA ALA A 40 8.43 12.04 -2.54
C ALA A 40 7.04 11.42 -2.36
N GLN A 41 6.10 12.16 -1.76
CA GLN A 41 4.71 11.74 -1.60
C GLN A 41 4.05 11.42 -2.95
N SER A 42 4.23 12.29 -3.95
CA SER A 42 3.69 12.09 -5.30
C SER A 42 4.29 10.86 -5.98
N CYS A 43 5.58 10.60 -5.75
CA CYS A 43 6.25 9.41 -6.30
C CYS A 43 5.74 8.12 -5.64
N VAL A 44 5.57 8.11 -4.31
CA VAL A 44 4.98 6.98 -3.58
C VAL A 44 3.56 6.72 -4.05
N GLN A 45 2.74 7.76 -4.17
CA GLN A 45 1.37 7.65 -4.69
C GLN A 45 1.35 7.07 -6.11
N LYS A 46 2.25 7.53 -6.98
CA LYS A 46 2.36 7.01 -8.34
C LYS A 46 2.70 5.52 -8.35
N ARG A 47 3.70 5.10 -7.58
CA ARG A 47 4.08 3.68 -7.47
C ARG A 47 2.96 2.82 -6.90
N LEU A 48 2.23 3.33 -5.91
CA LEU A 48 1.05 2.66 -5.36
C LEU A 48 -0.03 2.44 -6.42
N ASN A 49 -0.30 3.45 -7.26
CA ASN A 49 -1.24 3.33 -8.37
C ASN A 49 -0.74 2.33 -9.43
N GLU A 50 0.56 2.30 -9.73
CA GLU A 50 1.16 1.30 -10.62
C GLU A 50 0.95 -0.12 -10.08
N TYR A 51 1.07 -0.33 -8.76
CA TYR A 51 0.73 -1.60 -8.11
C TYR A 51 -0.75 -1.96 -8.25
N TYR A 52 -1.65 -0.99 -8.10
CA TYR A 52 -3.10 -1.21 -8.28
C TYR A 52 -3.43 -1.67 -9.70
N GLU A 53 -2.85 -1.01 -10.70
CA GLU A 53 -3.00 -1.39 -12.10
C GLU A 53 -2.41 -2.77 -12.38
N GLN A 54 -1.23 -3.08 -11.80
CA GLN A 54 -0.59 -4.38 -11.94
C GLN A 54 -1.46 -5.51 -11.38
N ILE A 55 -1.99 -5.37 -10.16
CA ILE A 55 -2.86 -6.38 -9.53
C ILE A 55 -4.07 -6.65 -10.41
N VAL A 56 -4.73 -5.59 -10.89
CA VAL A 56 -5.90 -5.70 -11.76
C VAL A 56 -5.57 -6.39 -13.08
N SER A 57 -4.47 -6.01 -13.72
CA SER A 57 -4.02 -6.59 -15.01
C SER A 57 -3.65 -8.07 -14.88
N GLN A 58 -2.94 -8.42 -13.81
CA GLN A 58 -2.57 -9.79 -13.49
C GLN A 58 -3.82 -10.64 -13.21
N LEU A 59 -4.75 -10.16 -12.38
CA LEU A 59 -6.02 -10.86 -12.12
C LEU A 59 -6.85 -11.06 -13.39
N GLN A 60 -6.89 -10.05 -14.27
CA GLN A 60 -7.60 -10.17 -15.55
C GLN A 60 -6.99 -11.27 -16.43
N SER A 61 -5.65 -11.35 -16.48
CA SER A 61 -4.92 -12.37 -17.24
C SER A 61 -5.13 -13.78 -16.65
N PHE A 62 -5.19 -13.88 -15.33
CA PHE A 62 -5.50 -15.13 -14.65
C PHE A 62 -6.96 -15.55 -14.88
N ALA A 63 -7.91 -14.63 -14.77
CA ALA A 63 -9.32 -14.91 -15.06
C ALA A 63 -9.51 -15.46 -16.48
N HIS A 64 -8.80 -14.89 -17.47
CA HIS A 64 -8.82 -15.39 -18.84
C HIS A 64 -8.19 -16.79 -18.97
N SER A 65 -7.09 -17.05 -18.25
CA SER A 65 -6.47 -18.37 -18.22
C SER A 65 -7.44 -19.43 -17.67
N VAL A 66 -8.10 -19.14 -16.54
CA VAL A 66 -9.11 -20.03 -15.93
C VAL A 66 -10.30 -20.23 -16.86
N GLU A 67 -10.81 -19.13 -17.44
CA GLU A 67 -11.90 -19.16 -18.43
C GLU A 67 -11.55 -20.07 -19.61
N SER A 68 -10.32 -20.06 -20.10
CA SER A 68 -9.89 -20.84 -21.27
C SER A 68 -9.47 -22.29 -20.96
N ASP A 69 -9.39 -22.68 -19.69
CA ASP A 69 -8.92 -24.01 -19.29
C ASP A 69 -10.01 -25.08 -19.50
N ARG A 70 -9.83 -25.88 -20.56
CA ARG A 70 -10.75 -26.97 -20.92
C ARG A 70 -10.95 -27.99 -19.82
N ASN A 71 -9.91 -28.34 -19.08
CA ASN A 71 -10.01 -29.35 -18.03
C ASN A 71 -10.78 -28.79 -16.84
N PHE A 72 -10.50 -27.54 -16.46
CA PHE A 72 -11.27 -26.83 -15.43
C PHE A 72 -12.76 -26.79 -15.79
N GLN A 73 -13.09 -26.38 -17.02
CA GLN A 73 -14.48 -26.33 -17.49
C GLN A 73 -15.16 -27.69 -17.50
N LEU A 74 -14.49 -28.74 -18.00
CA LEU A 74 -15.03 -30.09 -18.09
C LEU A 74 -15.36 -30.64 -16.70
N ARG A 75 -14.40 -30.56 -15.77
CA ARG A 75 -14.59 -31.01 -14.39
C ARG A 75 -15.73 -30.26 -13.71
N LEU A 76 -15.75 -28.94 -13.86
CA LEU A 76 -16.69 -28.08 -13.15
C LEU A 76 -18.12 -28.18 -13.67
N LEU A 77 -18.31 -28.19 -14.99
CA LEU A 77 -19.64 -28.04 -15.61
C LEU A 77 -20.20 -29.35 -16.17
N ALA A 78 -19.37 -30.22 -16.73
CA ALA A 78 -19.84 -31.47 -17.33
C ALA A 78 -19.87 -32.61 -16.31
N GLU A 79 -18.82 -32.74 -15.51
CA GLU A 79 -18.69 -33.81 -14.51
C GLU A 79 -19.21 -33.41 -13.13
N ASN A 80 -19.39 -32.10 -12.89
CA ASN A 80 -19.78 -31.52 -11.61
C ASN A 80 -18.87 -31.97 -10.44
N ASP A 81 -17.61 -32.26 -10.74
CA ASP A 81 -16.61 -32.67 -9.76
C ASP A 81 -15.79 -31.46 -9.30
N ARG A 82 -16.34 -30.73 -8.33
CA ARG A 82 -15.68 -29.57 -7.69
C ARG A 82 -14.45 -29.94 -6.87
N SER A 83 -14.24 -31.22 -6.59
CA SER A 83 -13.12 -31.71 -5.77
C SER A 83 -11.88 -32.08 -6.60
N ALA A 84 -12.03 -32.12 -7.92
CA ALA A 84 -10.96 -32.42 -8.86
C ALA A 84 -9.75 -31.48 -8.67
N SER A 85 -8.54 -32.01 -8.82
CA SER A 85 -7.31 -31.23 -8.63
C SER A 85 -7.14 -30.14 -9.68
N GLU A 86 -7.70 -30.33 -10.88
CA GLU A 86 -7.75 -29.31 -11.93
C GLU A 86 -8.54 -28.07 -11.51
N ILE A 87 -9.47 -28.21 -10.57
CA ILE A 87 -10.21 -27.09 -9.98
C ILE A 87 -9.48 -26.58 -8.74
N THR A 88 -9.29 -27.45 -7.75
CA THR A 88 -8.86 -27.02 -6.41
C THR A 88 -7.44 -26.44 -6.37
N GLU A 89 -6.55 -26.84 -7.27
CA GLU A 89 -5.15 -26.39 -7.28
C GLU A 89 -4.86 -25.24 -8.27
N ILE A 90 -5.83 -24.80 -9.07
CA ILE A 90 -5.56 -23.83 -10.15
C ILE A 90 -5.00 -22.52 -9.60
N ALA A 91 -5.53 -21.98 -8.51
CA ALA A 91 -5.00 -20.76 -7.90
C ALA A 91 -3.58 -20.93 -7.36
N GLN A 92 -3.28 -22.09 -6.75
CA GLN A 92 -1.96 -22.38 -6.19
C GLN A 92 -0.86 -22.36 -7.25
N ARG A 93 -1.16 -22.86 -8.46
CA ARG A 93 -0.21 -22.90 -9.59
C ARG A 93 0.17 -21.51 -10.10
N PHE A 94 -0.71 -20.52 -9.93
CA PHE A 94 -0.53 -19.16 -10.48
C PHE A 94 -0.18 -18.10 -9.41
N SER A 95 -0.52 -18.32 -8.15
CA SER A 95 -0.35 -17.34 -7.07
C SER A 95 1.11 -16.83 -6.95
N ALA A 96 2.06 -17.75 -6.78
CA ALA A 96 3.47 -17.38 -6.62
C ALA A 96 4.10 -16.75 -7.88
N PRO A 97 3.93 -17.29 -9.10
CA PRO A 97 4.41 -16.66 -10.34
C PRO A 97 3.89 -15.23 -10.56
N MET A 98 2.66 -14.94 -10.13
CA MET A 98 2.05 -13.62 -10.23
C MET A 98 2.51 -12.66 -9.12
N GLY A 99 3.17 -13.18 -8.08
CA GLY A 99 3.58 -12.41 -6.90
C GLY A 99 2.42 -12.13 -5.94
N PHE A 100 1.34 -12.89 -6.03
CA PHE A 100 0.21 -12.77 -5.12
C PHE A 100 0.48 -13.50 -3.81
N SER A 101 -0.03 -12.91 -2.73
CA SER A 101 -0.03 -13.51 -1.39
C SER A 101 -1.36 -14.20 -1.09
N VAL A 102 -2.41 -13.79 -1.79
CA VAL A 102 -3.76 -14.35 -1.73
C VAL A 102 -4.31 -14.44 -3.15
N LEU A 103 -4.90 -15.58 -3.51
CA LEU A 103 -5.53 -15.79 -4.80
C LEU A 103 -6.64 -16.83 -4.68
N ASP A 104 -7.87 -16.43 -4.91
CA ASP A 104 -9.05 -17.27 -4.85
C ASP A 104 -9.80 -17.26 -6.20
N VAL A 105 -10.34 -18.42 -6.57
CA VAL A 105 -11.35 -18.58 -7.62
C VAL A 105 -12.65 -18.97 -6.95
N THR A 106 -13.74 -18.30 -7.29
CA THR A 106 -15.06 -18.51 -6.69
C THR A 106 -16.14 -18.67 -7.74
N ASP A 107 -17.22 -19.35 -7.36
CA ASP A 107 -18.46 -19.38 -8.12
C ASP A 107 -19.31 -18.12 -7.94
N SER A 108 -20.48 -18.09 -8.59
CA SER A 108 -21.42 -16.99 -8.54
C SER A 108 -21.92 -16.62 -7.13
N ALA A 109 -21.87 -17.57 -6.18
CA ALA A 109 -22.28 -17.38 -4.80
C ALA A 109 -21.09 -17.03 -3.87
N TYR A 110 -19.93 -16.73 -4.45
CA TYR A 110 -18.68 -16.49 -3.74
C TYR A 110 -18.22 -17.68 -2.88
N VAL A 111 -18.54 -18.90 -3.31
CA VAL A 111 -17.97 -20.12 -2.73
C VAL A 111 -16.64 -20.40 -3.41
N ILE A 112 -15.60 -20.63 -2.60
CA ILE A 112 -14.25 -20.92 -3.07
C ILE A 112 -14.24 -22.25 -3.82
N LEU A 113 -13.79 -22.20 -5.08
CA LEU A 113 -13.45 -23.36 -5.89
C LEU A 113 -11.97 -23.71 -5.76
N SER A 114 -11.11 -22.69 -5.65
CA SER A 114 -9.66 -22.85 -5.50
C SER A 114 -9.10 -21.69 -4.70
N SER A 115 -8.13 -21.97 -3.82
CA SER A 115 -7.39 -20.97 -3.06
C SER A 115 -5.91 -21.29 -3.13
N GLY A 116 -5.08 -20.27 -3.40
CA GLY A 116 -3.64 -20.43 -3.57
C GLY A 116 -2.90 -20.58 -2.24
N GLU A 117 -3.35 -19.87 -1.23
CA GLU A 117 -2.78 -19.84 0.12
C GLU A 117 -3.26 -21.00 0.98
N PHE A 118 -4.52 -21.43 0.83
CA PHE A 118 -5.11 -22.48 1.67
C PHE A 118 -6.06 -23.37 0.86
N PRO A 119 -5.56 -24.43 0.20
CA PRO A 119 -6.39 -25.32 -0.62
C PRO A 119 -7.58 -25.94 0.13
N ALA A 120 -7.44 -26.14 1.46
CA ALA A 120 -8.52 -26.64 2.32
C ALA A 120 -9.68 -25.64 2.53
N SER A 121 -9.58 -24.41 2.02
CA SER A 121 -10.67 -23.43 2.00
C SER A 121 -11.71 -23.70 0.90
N ALA A 122 -11.46 -24.63 -0.03
CA ALA A 122 -12.43 -24.99 -1.05
C ALA A 122 -13.78 -25.40 -0.42
N GLY A 123 -14.88 -24.81 -0.91
CA GLY A 123 -16.22 -24.98 -0.35
C GLY A 123 -16.63 -23.93 0.70
N ASN A 124 -15.69 -23.14 1.23
CA ASN A 124 -16.02 -22.03 2.13
C ASN A 124 -16.56 -20.83 1.34
N SER A 125 -17.44 -20.04 1.97
CA SER A 125 -17.93 -18.79 1.38
C SER A 125 -17.04 -17.61 1.80
N ILE A 126 -16.75 -16.73 0.84
CA ILE A 126 -16.09 -15.44 1.06
C ILE A 126 -16.97 -14.26 0.61
N ALA A 127 -18.30 -14.44 0.66
CA ALA A 127 -19.25 -13.43 0.19
C ALA A 127 -19.06 -12.06 0.86
N GLU A 128 -18.79 -12.02 2.17
CA GLU A 128 -18.57 -10.77 2.92
C GLU A 128 -17.39 -9.98 2.34
N LYS A 129 -16.21 -10.60 2.27
CA LYS A 129 -14.99 -10.04 1.65
C LYS A 129 -15.23 -9.66 0.19
N ALA A 130 -15.85 -10.53 -0.59
CA ALA A 130 -16.10 -10.30 -2.00
C ALA A 130 -17.02 -9.09 -2.23
N ASN A 131 -18.03 -8.87 -1.38
CA ASN A 131 -18.96 -7.75 -1.49
C ASN A 131 -18.30 -6.41 -1.11
N GLN A 132 -17.30 -6.42 -0.24
CA GLN A 132 -16.52 -5.24 0.15
C GLN A 132 -15.49 -4.81 -0.90
N LEU A 133 -15.08 -5.74 -1.77
CA LEU A 133 -14.20 -5.47 -2.91
C LEU A 133 -15.04 -4.98 -4.10
N SER A 134 -15.13 -3.65 -4.22
CA SER A 134 -15.57 -2.99 -5.45
C SER A 134 -14.46 -3.04 -6.50
N GLY A 135 -14.74 -2.76 -7.78
CA GLY A 135 -13.82 -3.04 -8.90
C GLY A 135 -12.41 -2.38 -8.87
N THR A 136 -12.12 -1.56 -7.85
CA THR A 136 -10.82 -0.96 -7.54
C THR A 136 -10.11 -1.71 -6.40
N PRO A 137 -8.78 -1.88 -6.44
CA PRO A 137 -8.05 -2.49 -5.34
C PRO A 137 -8.30 -1.77 -4.01
N SER A 138 -8.51 -2.54 -2.94
CA SER A 138 -8.72 -2.02 -1.59
C SER A 138 -7.92 -2.84 -0.58
N CYS A 139 -7.57 -2.20 0.52
CA CYS A 139 -6.90 -2.86 1.62
C CYS A 139 -7.89 -3.63 2.47
N PHE A 140 -7.47 -4.82 2.91
CA PHE A 140 -8.28 -5.72 3.70
C PHE A 140 -7.41 -6.52 4.66
N ASP A 141 -7.97 -6.84 5.82
CA ASP A 141 -7.38 -7.76 6.78
C ASP A 141 -7.67 -9.19 6.38
N ASP A 142 -6.62 -9.94 6.08
CA ASP A 142 -6.75 -11.33 5.70
C ASP A 142 -5.98 -12.23 6.64
N ASN A 143 -6.50 -13.43 6.85
CA ASN A 143 -5.80 -14.45 7.61
C ASN A 143 -4.96 -15.30 6.66
N ILE A 144 -3.69 -14.93 6.52
CA ILE A 144 -2.73 -15.69 5.72
C ILE A 144 -2.02 -16.68 6.65
N MET A 145 -2.34 -17.97 6.52
CA MET A 145 -1.67 -19.06 7.24
C MET A 145 -1.68 -18.89 8.78
N GLY A 146 -2.78 -18.38 9.34
CA GLY A 146 -2.96 -18.16 10.77
C GLY A 146 -2.53 -16.78 11.27
N VAL A 147 -2.03 -15.91 10.39
CA VAL A 147 -1.55 -14.56 10.75
C VAL A 147 -2.43 -13.50 10.10
N ASN A 148 -3.04 -12.64 10.93
CA ASN A 148 -3.78 -11.49 10.43
C ASN A 148 -2.83 -10.51 9.74
N THR A 149 -3.03 -10.31 8.44
CA THR A 149 -2.11 -9.61 7.56
C THR A 149 -2.89 -8.61 6.73
N LEU A 150 -2.42 -7.36 6.70
CA LEU A 150 -2.98 -6.35 5.82
C LEU A 150 -2.57 -6.65 4.37
N THR A 151 -3.55 -6.69 3.47
CA THR A 151 -3.37 -6.99 2.05
C THR A 151 -4.02 -5.94 1.19
N ILE A 152 -3.50 -5.73 -0.02
CA ILE A 152 -4.17 -4.96 -1.09
C ILE A 152 -4.73 -5.97 -2.07
N GLN A 153 -6.05 -6.01 -2.22
CA GLN A 153 -6.73 -7.01 -3.04
C GLN A 153 -7.68 -6.37 -4.05
N ALA A 154 -7.94 -7.06 -5.14
CA ALA A 154 -8.98 -6.71 -6.09
C ALA A 154 -9.80 -7.94 -6.49
N LYS A 155 -10.97 -7.68 -7.07
CA LYS A 155 -11.91 -8.68 -7.57
C LYS A 155 -12.13 -8.49 -9.08
N LYS A 156 -12.10 -9.58 -9.84
CA LYS A 156 -12.50 -9.60 -11.26
C LYS A 156 -13.49 -10.72 -11.55
N GLY A 157 -14.55 -10.37 -12.27
CA GLY A 157 -15.53 -11.32 -12.75
C GLY A 157 -15.14 -11.87 -14.13
N PHE A 158 -15.48 -13.12 -14.38
CA PHE A 158 -15.38 -13.78 -15.67
C PHE A 158 -16.59 -14.70 -15.86
N LYS A 159 -16.73 -15.31 -17.03
CA LYS A 159 -17.85 -16.21 -17.33
C LYS A 159 -17.36 -17.48 -17.96
N ILE A 160 -18.00 -18.60 -17.62
CA ILE A 160 -17.86 -19.87 -18.33
C ILE A 160 -19.27 -20.28 -18.75
N MET A 161 -19.52 -20.42 -20.05
CA MET A 161 -20.85 -20.75 -20.58
C MET A 161 -21.97 -19.87 -20.00
N ASP A 162 -21.75 -18.55 -19.97
CA ASP A 162 -22.63 -17.53 -19.37
C ASP A 162 -22.84 -17.57 -17.84
N ILE A 163 -22.28 -18.56 -17.14
CA ILE A 163 -22.31 -18.63 -15.68
C ILE A 163 -21.23 -17.69 -15.12
N PRO A 164 -21.57 -16.79 -14.18
CA PRO A 164 -20.59 -15.86 -13.61
C PRO A 164 -19.70 -16.53 -12.55
N PHE A 165 -18.42 -16.21 -12.61
CA PHE A 165 -17.39 -16.60 -11.66
C PHE A 165 -16.55 -15.39 -11.29
N PHE A 166 -15.78 -15.48 -10.20
CA PHE A 166 -14.91 -14.38 -9.79
C PHE A 166 -13.54 -14.89 -9.35
N VAL A 167 -12.50 -14.15 -9.72
CA VAL A 167 -11.18 -14.25 -9.14
C VAL A 167 -10.95 -13.09 -8.18
N LEU A 168 -10.37 -13.39 -7.03
CA LEU A 168 -9.97 -12.40 -6.03
C LEU A 168 -8.50 -12.62 -5.74
N GLY A 169 -7.71 -11.56 -5.67
CA GLY A 169 -6.31 -11.74 -5.32
C GLY A 169 -5.60 -10.43 -5.07
N GLY A 170 -4.39 -10.56 -4.56
CA GLY A 170 -3.66 -9.42 -4.05
C GLY A 170 -2.35 -9.76 -3.38
N MET A 171 -1.77 -8.76 -2.74
CA MET A 171 -0.46 -8.85 -2.09
C MET A 171 -0.52 -8.33 -0.66
N LYS A 172 0.27 -8.94 0.22
CA LYS A 172 0.47 -8.42 1.58
C LYS A 172 1.25 -7.11 1.57
N ILE A 173 0.88 -6.21 2.48
CA ILE A 173 1.63 -4.98 2.76
C ILE A 173 2.68 -5.33 3.82
N ASP A 174 3.84 -5.80 3.37
CA ASP A 174 4.98 -6.11 4.24
C ASP A 174 6.17 -5.14 4.03
N GLU A 175 7.28 -5.35 4.75
CA GLU A 175 8.47 -4.51 4.62
C GLU A 175 9.04 -4.49 3.20
N LYS A 176 8.90 -5.58 2.44
CA LYS A 176 9.36 -5.66 1.06
C LYS A 176 8.50 -4.79 0.15
N PHE A 177 7.19 -4.78 0.36
CA PHE A 177 6.26 -3.87 -0.32
C PHE A 177 6.55 -2.40 0.04
N LEU A 178 6.74 -2.08 1.33
CA LEU A 178 7.07 -0.71 1.74
C LEU A 178 8.40 -0.24 1.13
N SER A 179 9.39 -1.12 1.08
CA SER A 179 10.70 -0.85 0.47
C SER A 179 10.60 -0.61 -1.04
N SER A 180 9.69 -1.28 -1.75
CA SER A 180 9.50 -1.05 -3.20
C SER A 180 8.82 0.28 -3.50
N LEU A 181 8.01 0.80 -2.57
CA LEU A 181 7.42 2.14 -2.67
C LEU A 181 8.44 3.25 -2.43
N THR A 182 9.54 2.97 -1.72
CA THR A 182 10.57 3.97 -1.39
C THR A 182 11.24 4.54 -2.64
N PRO A 183 11.11 5.85 -2.93
CA PRO A 183 11.55 6.43 -4.19
C PRO A 183 13.07 6.54 -4.30
N TYR A 184 13.76 6.85 -3.20
CA TYR A 184 15.22 6.99 -3.11
C TYR A 184 15.70 6.88 -1.64
N PRO A 185 17.00 6.64 -1.38
CA PRO A 185 17.52 6.28 -0.04
C PRO A 185 17.34 7.30 1.10
N LYS A 186 16.85 8.51 0.82
CA LYS A 186 16.60 9.55 1.83
C LYS A 186 15.12 9.68 2.20
N VAL A 187 14.29 8.79 1.67
CA VAL A 187 12.87 8.70 1.99
C VAL A 187 12.64 7.34 2.62
N SER A 188 11.87 7.32 3.70
CA SER A 188 11.33 6.11 4.29
C SER A 188 9.82 6.09 4.09
N VAL A 189 9.25 4.92 3.78
CA VAL A 189 7.80 4.71 3.75
C VAL A 189 7.44 3.77 4.90
N LEU A 190 6.58 4.25 5.78
CA LEU A 190 6.08 3.51 6.93
C LEU A 190 4.60 3.21 6.74
N LEU A 191 4.12 2.11 7.30
CA LEU A 191 2.70 1.83 7.42
C LEU A 191 2.29 2.14 8.86
N LYS A 192 1.25 2.93 9.02
CA LYS A 192 0.57 3.19 10.29
C LYS A 192 -0.79 2.51 10.29
N ARG A 193 -1.12 1.87 11.41
CA ARG A 193 -2.44 1.31 11.65
C ARG A 193 -2.78 1.40 13.13
N GLY A 194 -3.75 2.23 13.49
CA GLY A 194 -4.04 2.52 14.89
C GLY A 194 -2.81 3.07 15.60
N GLY A 195 -2.38 2.38 16.67
CA GLY A 195 -1.14 2.67 17.40
C GLY A 195 0.10 1.90 16.91
N GLU A 196 -0.03 1.02 15.92
CA GLU A 196 1.05 0.19 15.40
C GLU A 196 1.68 0.77 14.14
N TYR A 197 2.97 0.50 13.97
CA TYR A 197 3.77 1.00 12.86
C TYR A 197 4.72 -0.08 12.33
N SER A 198 4.87 -0.14 11.01
CA SER A 198 5.80 -1.05 10.34
C SER A 198 6.55 -0.34 9.20
N GLY A 199 7.65 -0.96 8.74
CA GLY A 199 8.51 -0.43 7.67
C GLY A 199 9.91 -0.02 8.12
N ARG A 200 10.16 0.07 9.44
CA ARG A 200 11.50 0.27 10.02
C ARG A 200 11.62 -0.41 11.38
N ALA A 201 12.61 -1.31 11.51
CA ALA A 201 12.86 -2.07 12.73
C ALA A 201 13.43 -1.22 13.88
N ASP A 202 13.97 -0.02 13.60
CA ASP A 202 14.61 0.85 14.60
C ASP A 202 13.63 1.84 15.27
N ILE A 203 12.33 1.78 14.97
CA ILE A 203 11.31 2.67 15.55
C ILE A 203 10.80 2.09 16.87
N HIS A 204 10.97 2.86 17.95
CA HIS A 204 10.48 2.53 19.29
C HIS A 204 9.38 3.50 19.75
N SER A 205 9.41 4.75 19.26
CA SER A 205 8.37 5.76 19.49
C SER A 205 8.10 6.56 18.23
N ILE A 206 6.83 6.92 18.02
CA ILE A 206 6.39 7.71 16.88
C ILE A 206 5.13 8.52 17.21
N SER A 207 5.07 9.77 16.77
CA SER A 207 3.89 10.64 16.92
C SER A 207 2.97 10.58 15.70
N ASP A 208 1.79 11.18 15.81
CA ASP A 208 1.00 11.54 14.64
C ASP A 208 1.73 12.59 13.78
N VAL A 209 1.43 12.62 12.48
CA VAL A 209 1.89 13.67 11.58
C VAL A 209 1.09 14.95 11.85
N LYS A 210 1.77 16.06 12.13
CA LYS A 210 1.16 17.39 12.32
C LYS A 210 1.98 18.44 11.59
N ASP A 211 1.34 19.31 10.82
CA ASP A 211 2.02 20.37 10.06
C ASP A 211 3.18 19.90 9.16
N ASN A 212 3.07 18.69 8.61
CA ASN A 212 4.09 17.96 7.85
C ASN A 212 5.33 17.56 8.66
N THR A 213 5.22 17.46 9.98
CA THR A 213 6.28 16.94 10.85
C THR A 213 5.81 15.72 11.63
N ILE A 214 6.76 14.86 11.94
CA ILE A 214 6.57 13.67 12.75
C ILE A 214 7.75 13.52 13.71
N LEU A 215 7.48 13.08 14.94
CA LEU A 215 8.52 12.68 15.87
C LEU A 215 8.72 11.17 15.75
N ILE A 216 9.96 10.74 15.52
CA ILE A 216 10.36 9.33 15.53
C ILE A 216 11.56 9.19 16.46
N ASN A 217 11.45 8.37 17.52
CA ASN A 217 12.48 8.22 18.56
C ASN A 217 12.97 9.58 19.08
N ASP A 218 12.01 10.45 19.42
CA ASP A 218 12.22 11.82 19.94
C ASP A 218 12.96 12.77 18.98
N LYS A 219 13.02 12.44 17.69
CA LYS A 219 13.62 13.28 16.66
C LYS A 219 12.57 13.74 15.67
N GLU A 220 12.65 15.01 15.28
CA GLU A 220 11.72 15.62 14.34
C GLU A 220 12.15 15.39 12.88
N TYR A 221 11.19 14.96 12.07
CA TYR A 221 11.33 14.70 10.65
C TYR A 221 10.20 15.35 9.89
N LEU A 222 10.43 15.64 8.61
CA LEU A 222 9.35 16.01 7.70
C LEU A 222 8.62 14.76 7.22
N ALA A 223 7.30 14.78 7.27
CA ALA A 223 6.46 13.66 6.87
C ALA A 223 5.13 14.07 6.25
N ALA A 224 4.60 13.21 5.38
CA ALA A 224 3.28 13.34 4.77
C ALA A 224 2.54 12.01 4.81
N GLU A 225 1.21 12.07 4.90
CA GLU A 225 0.35 10.89 4.94
C GLU A 225 -0.30 10.63 3.58
N ILE A 226 -0.46 9.34 3.26
CA ILE A 226 -1.22 8.83 2.12
C ILE A 226 -2.22 7.83 2.67
N ALA A 227 -3.51 8.17 2.63
CA ALA A 227 -4.57 7.27 3.04
C ALA A 227 -4.68 6.11 2.06
N LEU A 228 -4.73 4.89 2.57
CA LEU A 228 -4.99 3.71 1.75
C LEU A 228 -6.50 3.47 1.64
N PRO A 229 -7.02 3.02 0.48
CA PRO A 229 -8.38 2.55 0.37
C PRO A 229 -8.52 1.34 1.29
N TYR A 230 -9.48 1.35 2.20
CA TYR A 230 -9.66 0.28 3.18
C TYR A 230 -11.13 -0.11 3.23
N SER A 231 -11.39 -1.41 3.03
CA SER A 231 -12.74 -1.98 3.05
C SER A 231 -12.98 -2.90 4.26
N GLY A 232 -12.00 -3.05 5.14
CA GLY A 232 -12.13 -3.85 6.37
C GLY A 232 -12.74 -3.07 7.54
N ASP A 233 -12.86 -3.78 8.66
CA ASP A 233 -13.31 -3.21 9.94
C ASP A 233 -12.12 -2.73 10.78
N GLY A 234 -12.26 -1.61 11.49
CA GLY A 234 -11.23 -1.09 12.40
C GLY A 234 -10.42 0.09 11.85
N ASP A 235 -9.18 0.22 12.33
CA ASP A 235 -8.34 1.39 12.06
C ASP A 235 -7.85 1.43 10.61
N LYS A 236 -8.12 2.56 9.95
CA LYS A 236 -7.75 2.77 8.55
C LYS A 236 -6.22 2.83 8.41
N PRO A 237 -5.62 2.00 7.56
CA PRO A 237 -4.20 2.03 7.32
C PRO A 237 -3.80 3.28 6.53
N VAL A 238 -2.65 3.85 6.89
CA VAL A 238 -2.09 5.05 6.27
C VAL A 238 -0.62 4.80 5.99
N LEU A 239 -0.13 5.20 4.82
CA LEU A 239 1.29 5.26 4.56
C LEU A 239 1.84 6.62 5.01
N ILE A 240 2.96 6.60 5.73
CA ILE A 240 3.70 7.80 6.12
C ILE A 240 4.97 7.86 5.29
N VAL A 241 5.10 8.92 4.51
CA VAL A 241 6.31 9.23 3.73
C VAL A 241 7.16 10.17 4.57
N VAL A 242 8.36 9.73 4.97
CA VAL A 242 9.27 10.47 5.84
C VAL A 242 10.52 10.85 5.06
N LEU A 243 10.96 12.10 5.15
CA LEU A 243 12.30 12.49 4.70
C LEU A 243 13.30 12.20 5.82
N ASP A 244 14.28 11.34 5.56
CA ASP A 244 15.36 10.95 6.49
C ASP A 244 16.43 12.05 6.61
N ARG A 245 15.96 13.29 6.80
CA ARG A 245 16.78 14.45 7.08
C ARG A 245 16.19 15.13 8.31
N ARG A 246 16.99 15.20 9.37
CA ARG A 246 16.59 15.85 10.62
C ARG A 246 16.35 17.34 10.35
N LEU A 247 15.28 17.87 10.94
CA LEU A 247 15.03 19.31 11.04
C LEU A 247 15.98 19.97 12.05
#